data_AF-L7V0V6-F1
#
_entry.id   AF-L7V0V6-F1
#
_cell.length_a   1.000
_cell.length_b   1.000
_cell.length_c   1.000
_cell.angle_alpha   90.00
_cell.angle_beta   90.00
_cell.angle_gamma   90.00
#
_symmetry.space_group_name_H-M   'P 1'
#
loop_
_entity.id
_entity.type
_entity.pdbx_description
1 polymer ?
#
loop_
_entity_poly.entity_id
_entity_poly.type
_entity_poly.pdbx_seq_one_letter_code
_entity_poly.pdbx_strand_id
1 'polypeptide(L)' 'ILNWIKQEINLPVALAVVTHAHQDKMGGMDALHAAGIATYANALSNQLAPQEGMVAAQHSLTFAANGWVE' A
#
# COMPACT_ATOMS: atom_id res chain seq x y z
N ILE A 1 -11.26 -1.79 8.46
CA ILE A 1 -11.51 -0.45 7.87
C ILE A 1 -12.29 -0.51 6.55
N LEU A 2 -11.92 -1.36 5.57
CA LEU A 2 -12.61 -1.42 4.27
C LEU A 2 -14.13 -1.67 4.39
N ASN A 3 -14.56 -2.61 5.22
CA ASN A 3 -15.99 -2.86 5.47
C ASN A 3 -16.71 -1.65 6.05
N TRP A 4 -16.06 -0.95 6.98
CA TRP A 4 -16.61 0.26 7.60
C TRP A 4 -16.76 1.39 6.59
N ILE A 5 -15.75 1.61 5.72
CA ILE A 5 -15.84 2.60 4.63
C ILE A 5 -17.02 2.26 3.70
N LYS A 6 -17.18 0.99 3.34
CA LYS A 6 -18.29 0.53 2.51
C LYS A 6 -19.65 0.79 3.16
N GLN A 7 -19.77 0.58 4.47
CA GLN A 7 -21.02 0.71 5.22
C GLN A 7 -21.39 2.15 5.53
N GLU A 8 -20.44 2.94 6.01
CA GLU A 8 -20.70 4.27 6.58
C GLU A 8 -20.47 5.41 5.61
N ILE A 9 -19.51 5.28 4.70
CA ILE A 9 -19.17 6.32 3.72
C ILE A 9 -19.79 6.01 2.36
N ASN A 10 -19.96 4.72 2.03
CA ASN A 10 -20.45 4.25 0.73
C ASN A 10 -19.62 4.80 -0.46
N LEU A 11 -18.32 4.99 -0.24
CA LEU A 11 -17.35 5.34 -1.28
C LEU A 11 -16.21 4.32 -1.23
N PRO A 12 -16.24 3.27 -2.07
CA PRO A 12 -15.22 2.22 -2.06
C PRO A 12 -13.81 2.76 -2.24
N VAL A 13 -12.84 2.16 -1.53
CA VAL A 13 -11.42 2.48 -1.69
C VAL A 13 -10.93 1.96 -3.03
N ALA A 14 -10.47 2.85 -3.90
CA ALA A 14 -9.95 2.49 -5.22
C ALA A 14 -8.47 2.08 -5.18
N LEU A 15 -7.67 2.73 -4.32
CA LEU A 15 -6.23 2.52 -4.20
C LEU A 15 -5.75 2.80 -2.78
N ALA A 16 -4.59 2.25 -2.43
CA ALA A 16 -3.91 2.52 -1.18
C ALA A 16 -2.43 2.86 -1.43
N VAL A 17 -1.93 3.89 -0.73
CA VAL A 17 -0.52 4.24 -0.71
C VAL A 17 0.00 4.03 0.70
N VAL A 18 1.11 3.29 0.84
CA VAL A 18 1.77 3.03 2.13
C VAL A 18 3.10 3.74 2.21
N THR A 19 3.47 4.21 3.41
CA THR A 19 4.57 5.17 3.56
C THR A 19 5.94 4.53 3.76
N HIS A 20 6.02 3.37 4.44
CA HIS A 20 7.28 2.65 4.67
C HIS A 20 7.02 1.20 5.11
N ALA A 21 8.07 0.37 5.09
CA ALA A 21 8.02 -1.06 5.38
C ALA A 21 8.06 -1.37 6.90
N HIS A 22 6.98 -1.05 7.62
CA HIS A 22 6.73 -1.53 8.99
C HIS A 22 5.33 -2.13 9.11
N GLN A 23 5.12 -2.99 10.11
CA GLN A 23 3.87 -3.71 10.35
C GLN A 23 2.66 -2.79 10.51
N ASP A 24 2.83 -1.62 11.14
CA ASP A 24 1.76 -0.65 11.33
C ASP A 24 1.32 0.04 10.02
N LYS A 25 2.09 -0.09 8.93
CA LYS A 25 1.79 0.46 7.60
C LYS A 25 1.50 -0.60 6.55
N MET A 26 2.21 -1.73 6.59
CA MET A 26 2.16 -2.80 5.57
C MET A 26 1.67 -4.15 6.12
N GLY A 27 1.31 -4.26 7.39
CA GLY A 27 0.77 -5.51 7.95
C GLY A 27 -0.60 -5.91 7.39
N GLY A 28 -1.33 -4.99 6.75
CA GLY A 28 -2.64 -5.23 6.15
C GLY A 28 -2.66 -5.51 4.65
N MET A 29 -1.49 -5.72 4.02
CA MET A 29 -1.36 -5.76 2.56
C MET A 29 -2.12 -6.91 1.91
N ASP A 30 -2.13 -8.10 2.51
CA ASP A 30 -2.92 -9.24 2.02
C ASP A 30 -4.42 -8.91 1.95
N ALA A 31 -4.95 -8.21 2.95
CA ALA A 31 -6.36 -7.83 2.96
C ALA A 31 -6.69 -6.82 1.85
N LEU A 32 -5.78 -5.90 1.54
CA LEU A 32 -5.93 -4.96 0.42
C LEU A 32 -5.89 -5.70 -0.92
N HIS A 33 -4.95 -6.62 -1.09
CA HIS A 33 -4.83 -7.42 -2.32
C HIS A 33 -6.04 -8.33 -2.54
N ALA A 34 -6.49 -9.02 -1.49
CA ALA A 34 -7.69 -9.85 -1.55
C ALA A 34 -8.97 -9.06 -1.86
N ALA A 35 -9.01 -7.77 -1.48
CA ALA A 35 -10.09 -6.86 -1.81
C ALA A 35 -9.98 -6.25 -3.24
N GLY A 36 -8.94 -6.60 -4.00
CA GLY A 36 -8.70 -6.05 -5.34
C GLY A 36 -8.27 -4.59 -5.36
N ILE A 37 -7.75 -4.07 -4.24
CA ILE A 37 -7.30 -2.67 -4.13
C ILE A 37 -5.88 -2.56 -4.66
N ALA A 38 -5.66 -1.68 -5.63
CA ALA A 38 -4.34 -1.37 -6.15
C ALA A 38 -3.48 -0.73 -5.05
N THR A 39 -2.30 -1.31 -4.79
CA THR A 39 -1.40 -0.84 -3.73
C THR A 39 -0.12 -0.25 -4.29
N TYR A 40 0.30 0.87 -3.71
CA TYR A 40 1.48 1.62 -4.11
C TYR A 40 2.39 1.89 -2.92
N ALA A 41 3.69 1.74 -3.10
CA ALA A 41 4.69 2.13 -2.11
C ALA A 41 5.96 2.62 -2.81
N ASN A 42 6.85 3.31 -2.09
CA ASN A 42 8.19 3.57 -2.59
C ASN A 42 8.91 2.25 -2.95
N ALA A 43 9.72 2.24 -4.02
CA ALA A 43 10.44 1.05 -4.45
C ALA A 43 11.29 0.39 -3.33
N LEU A 44 11.94 1.20 -2.48
CA LEU A 44 12.70 0.71 -1.33
C LEU A 44 11.79 0.03 -0.29
N SER A 45 10.57 0.55 -0.06
CA SER A 45 9.61 -0.09 0.84
C SER A 45 9.16 -1.44 0.33
N ASN A 46 8.93 -1.57 -0.99
CA ASN A 46 8.61 -2.85 -1.61
C ASN A 46 9.75 -3.86 -1.51
N GLN A 47 11.01 -3.40 -1.58
CA GLN A 47 12.18 -4.25 -1.37
C GLN A 47 12.33 -4.73 0.08
N LEU A 48 12.04 -3.86 1.05
CA LEU A 48 12.21 -4.16 2.48
C LEU A 48 11.07 -4.99 3.07
N ALA A 49 9.83 -4.79 2.60
CA ALA A 49 8.66 -5.46 3.20
C ALA A 49 8.79 -6.99 3.32
N PRO A 50 9.25 -7.75 2.30
CA PRO A 50 9.44 -9.19 2.41
C PRO A 50 10.54 -9.59 3.41
N GLN A 51 11.56 -8.75 3.62
CA GLN A 51 12.65 -9.00 4.57
C GLN A 51 12.14 -8.91 6.02
N GLU A 52 11.12 -8.07 6.24
CA GLU A 52 10.45 -7.85 7.51
C GLU A 52 9.17 -8.72 7.68
N GLY A 53 9.00 -9.74 6.82
CA GLY A 53 7.88 -10.68 6.90
C GLY A 53 6.51 -10.12 6.49
N MET A 54 6.49 -9.05 5.68
CA MET A 54 5.28 -8.43 5.15
C MET A 54 5.17 -8.60 3.63
N VAL A 55 3.96 -8.39 3.11
CA VAL A 55 3.70 -8.41 1.67
C VAL A 55 3.96 -7.04 1.07
N ALA A 56 4.72 -6.99 -0.03
CA ALA A 56 5.02 -5.76 -0.75
C ALA A 56 3.78 -5.18 -1.46
N ALA A 57 3.80 -3.90 -1.82
CA ALA A 57 2.79 -3.32 -2.69
C ALA A 57 2.92 -3.84 -4.12
N GLN A 58 1.80 -3.85 -4.85
CA GLN A 58 1.75 -4.33 -6.24
C GLN A 58 2.47 -3.40 -7.21
N HIS A 59 2.51 -2.10 -6.88
CA HIS A 59 3.12 -1.06 -7.70
C HIS A 59 4.17 -0.30 -6.90
N SER A 60 5.25 0.09 -7.60
CA SER A 60 6.30 0.95 -7.06
C SER A 60 6.06 2.40 -7.50
N LEU A 61 6.24 3.32 -6.55
CA LEU A 61 6.39 4.74 -6.80
C LEU A 61 7.88 5.05 -6.87
N THR A 62 8.34 5.45 -8.06
CA THR A 62 9.71 5.91 -8.30
C THR A 62 9.71 7.43 -8.27
N PHE A 63 10.66 8.02 -7.58
CA PHE A 63 10.79 9.46 -7.45
C PHE A 63 12.08 9.92 -8.12
N ALA A 64 11.97 10.95 -8.94
CA ALA A 64 13.12 11.67 -9.47
C ALA A 64 13.91 12.34 -8.34
N ALA A 65 15.14 12.76 -8.63
CA ALA A 65 16.00 13.46 -7.66
C ALA A 65 15.39 14.76 -7.09
N ASN A 66 14.39 15.33 -7.77
CA ASN A 66 13.64 16.51 -7.32
C ASN A 66 12.46 16.18 -6.38
N GLY A 67 12.26 14.90 -6.05
CA GLY A 67 11.20 14.42 -5.14
C GLY A 67 9.83 14.23 -5.78
N TRP A 68 9.68 14.38 -7.10
CA TRP A 68 8.43 14.11 -7.81
C TRP A 68 8.38 12.69 -8.38
N VAL A 69 7.18 12.13 -8.47
CA VAL A 69 6.96 10.82 -9.10
C VAL A 69 7.25 10.91 -10.60
N GLU A 70 7.99 9.92 -11.13
CA GLU A 70 8.27 9.75 -12.56
C GLU A 70 7.16 8.99 -13.29
#